data_AF-A0A0K1JR20-F1
#
_entry.id   AF-A0A0K1JR20-F1
#
_cell.length_a   1.000
_cell.length_b   1.000
_cell.length_c   1.000
_cell.angle_alpha   90.00
_cell.angle_beta   90.00
_cell.angle_gamma   90.00
#
_symmetry.space_group_name_H-M   'P 1'
#
loop_
_entity.id
_entity.type
_entity.pdbx_description
1 polymer ?
#
loop_
_entity_poly.entity_id
_entity_poly.type
_entity_poly.pdbx_seq_one_letter_code
_entity_poly.pdbx_strand_id
1 'polypeptide(L)'
;MRSRTGSLSIGIVAARAGVQAHVLRHWESVGLLAPDRDAGGRRVYQDADLVRIALIQRGKATGLGLPAIRALTQAGRVAERSEVLRRQIAMQEAQIRELTKSAALLRCAAGCTHDDPSQCAHVRAVLDAPLDEAGRLG
;
A
#
# COMPACT_ATOMS: atom_id res chain seq x y z
N MET A 1 25.21 -3.26 -30.91
CA MET A 1 23.94 -3.79 -31.44
C MET A 1 23.13 -4.37 -30.29
N ARG A 2 21.79 -4.22 -30.33
CA ARG A 2 20.74 -4.39 -29.28
C ARG A 2 20.45 -3.05 -28.58
N SER A 3 19.24 -2.51 -28.55
CA SER A 3 17.92 -3.14 -28.47
C SER A 3 16.88 -2.44 -29.35
N ARG A 4 16.02 -3.24 -29.99
CA ARG A 4 14.85 -2.76 -30.74
C ARG A 4 13.72 -2.56 -29.72
N THR A 5 13.75 -1.47 -28.97
CA THR A 5 12.74 -1.17 -27.94
C THR A 5 11.47 -0.68 -28.63
N GLY A 6 10.46 -1.53 -28.70
CA GLY A 6 9.16 -1.15 -29.23
C GLY A 6 8.48 -0.22 -28.24
N SER A 7 8.36 1.06 -28.58
CA SER A 7 7.55 2.03 -27.85
C SER A 7 6.09 1.54 -27.79
N LEU A 8 5.55 1.40 -26.58
CA LEU A 8 4.18 0.95 -26.37
C LEU A 8 3.24 2.14 -26.16
N SER A 9 2.01 2.03 -26.68
CA SER A 9 0.97 3.01 -26.41
C SER A 9 0.39 2.84 -25.01
N ILE A 10 -0.23 3.90 -24.47
CA ILE A 10 -0.87 3.87 -23.15
C ILE A 10 -1.90 2.74 -23.01
N GLY A 11 -2.64 2.41 -24.09
CA GLY A 11 -3.64 1.34 -24.07
C GLY A 11 -3.02 -0.04 -23.88
N ILE A 12 -1.91 -0.31 -24.60
CA ILE A 12 -1.18 -1.57 -24.47
C ILE A 12 -0.57 -1.69 -23.06
N VAL A 13 0.04 -0.62 -22.57
CA VAL A 13 0.65 -0.62 -21.23
C VAL A 13 -0.40 -0.78 -20.14
N ALA A 14 -1.53 -0.08 -20.24
CA ALA A 14 -2.66 -0.20 -19.31
C ALA A 14 -3.17 -1.64 -19.24
N ALA A 15 -3.40 -2.28 -20.40
CA ALA A 15 -3.83 -3.67 -20.48
C ALA A 15 -2.80 -4.63 -19.85
N ARG A 16 -1.51 -4.48 -20.18
CA ARG A 16 -0.44 -5.33 -19.61
C ARG A 16 -0.29 -5.15 -18.11
N ALA A 17 -0.44 -3.92 -17.63
CA ALA A 17 -0.32 -3.59 -16.21
C ALA A 17 -1.57 -3.93 -15.41
N GLY A 18 -2.69 -4.29 -16.06
CA GLY A 18 -3.96 -4.57 -15.40
C GLY A 18 -4.62 -3.33 -14.79
N VAL A 19 -4.36 -2.15 -15.33
CA VAL A 19 -4.90 -0.87 -14.83
C VAL A 19 -5.61 -0.11 -15.94
N GLN A 20 -6.49 0.81 -15.56
CA GLN A 20 -7.12 1.70 -16.53
C GLN A 20 -6.14 2.77 -17.01
N ALA A 21 -6.27 3.22 -18.27
CA ALA A 21 -5.37 4.21 -18.84
C ALA A 21 -5.34 5.53 -18.05
N HIS A 22 -6.46 5.93 -17.42
CA HIS A 22 -6.49 7.12 -16.56
C HIS A 22 -5.61 6.99 -15.31
N VAL A 23 -5.37 5.77 -14.81
CA VAL A 23 -4.48 5.50 -13.69
C VAL A 23 -3.03 5.80 -14.08
N LEU A 24 -2.61 5.42 -15.29
CA LEU A 24 -1.28 5.75 -15.80
C LEU A 24 -1.09 7.26 -15.97
N ARG A 25 -2.14 7.97 -16.46
CA ARG A 25 -2.12 9.44 -16.55
C ARG A 25 -2.05 10.09 -15.17
N HIS A 26 -2.76 9.53 -14.19
CA HIS A 26 -2.69 10.00 -12.81
C HIS A 26 -1.31 9.79 -12.21
N TRP A 27 -0.67 8.63 -12.43
CA TRP A 27 0.70 8.39 -11.98
C TRP A 27 1.70 9.34 -12.62
N GLU A 28 1.56 9.65 -13.91
CA GLU A 28 2.32 10.72 -14.55
C GLU A 28 2.05 12.08 -13.88
N SER A 29 0.79 12.45 -13.64
CA SER A 29 0.45 13.76 -13.06
C SER A 29 1.01 13.96 -11.64
N VAL A 30 1.18 12.88 -10.87
CA VAL A 30 1.81 12.92 -9.54
C VAL A 30 3.33 12.67 -9.56
N GLY A 31 3.95 12.68 -10.75
CA GLY A 31 5.40 12.55 -10.92
C GLY A 31 5.94 11.14 -10.68
N LEU A 32 5.08 10.13 -10.72
CA LEU A 32 5.47 8.72 -10.61
C LEU A 32 5.81 8.10 -11.96
N LEU A 33 5.40 8.69 -13.08
CA LEU A 33 5.81 8.28 -14.42
C LEU A 33 6.22 9.51 -15.23
N ALA A 34 7.10 9.32 -16.20
CA ALA A 34 7.51 10.37 -17.14
C ALA A 34 7.74 9.72 -18.53
N PRO A 35 6.67 9.20 -19.17
CA PRO A 35 6.79 8.55 -20.46
C PRO A 35 7.21 9.55 -21.54
N ASP A 36 7.96 9.07 -22.52
CA ASP A 36 8.32 9.84 -23.71
C ASP A 36 7.09 10.16 -24.57
N ARG A 37 7.27 11.03 -25.56
CA ARG A 37 6.25 11.37 -26.55
C ARG A 37 6.74 11.05 -27.95
N ASP A 38 5.86 10.49 -28.79
CA ASP A 38 6.13 10.33 -30.22
C ASP A 38 6.05 11.68 -30.96
N ALA A 39 6.36 11.67 -32.27
CA ALA A 39 6.30 12.87 -33.10
C ALA A 39 4.89 13.51 -33.18
N GLY A 40 3.84 12.76 -32.84
CA GLY A 40 2.47 13.26 -32.76
C GLY A 40 2.05 13.69 -31.35
N GLY A 41 2.98 13.76 -30.39
CA GLY A 41 2.72 14.17 -29.01
C GLY A 41 2.06 13.10 -28.13
N ARG A 42 1.89 11.87 -28.63
CA ARG A 42 1.27 10.77 -27.89
C ARG A 42 2.28 10.11 -26.97
N ARG A 43 1.83 9.69 -25.78
CA ARG A 43 2.65 8.97 -24.79
C ARG A 43 3.13 7.65 -25.36
N VAL A 44 4.42 7.44 -25.26
CA VAL A 44 5.07 6.18 -25.57
C VAL A 44 5.86 5.70 -24.37
N TYR A 45 5.72 4.42 -24.06
CA TYR A 45 6.31 3.80 -22.90
C TYR A 45 7.39 2.82 -23.33
N GLN A 46 8.50 2.81 -22.61
CA GLN A 46 9.61 1.90 -22.81
C GLN A 46 9.62 0.82 -21.73
N ASP A 47 10.50 -0.17 -21.85
CA ASP A 47 10.63 -1.25 -20.87
C ASP A 47 10.92 -0.71 -19.45
N ALA A 48 11.67 0.39 -19.32
CA ALA A 48 11.94 1.05 -18.05
C ALA A 48 10.66 1.57 -17.37
N ASP A 49 9.69 2.07 -18.14
CA ASP A 49 8.40 2.51 -17.61
C ASP A 49 7.59 1.32 -17.09
N LEU A 50 7.68 0.16 -17.76
CA LEU A 50 7.00 -1.06 -17.30
C LEU A 50 7.56 -1.54 -15.95
N VAL A 51 8.88 -1.49 -15.77
CA VAL A 51 9.52 -1.79 -14.48
C VAL A 51 9.05 -0.82 -13.41
N ARG A 52 8.97 0.48 -13.75
CA ARG A 52 8.51 1.51 -12.82
C ARG A 52 7.03 1.33 -12.43
N ILE A 53 6.18 1.00 -13.39
CA ILE A 53 4.77 0.63 -13.16
C ILE A 53 4.67 -0.56 -12.22
N ALA A 54 5.44 -1.62 -12.45
CA ALA A 54 5.46 -2.78 -11.56
C ALA A 54 5.86 -2.40 -10.13
N LEU A 55 6.88 -1.55 -9.97
CA LEU A 55 7.31 -1.05 -8.66
C LEU A 55 6.21 -0.26 -7.96
N ILE A 56 5.51 0.64 -8.67
CA ILE A 56 4.37 1.38 -8.11
C ILE A 56 3.29 0.40 -7.64
N GLN A 57 2.94 -0.61 -8.44
CA GLN A 57 1.94 -1.61 -8.06
C GLN A 57 2.34 -2.40 -6.83
N ARG A 58 3.60 -2.84 -6.74
CA ARG A 58 4.12 -3.55 -5.56
C ARG A 58 4.09 -2.67 -4.32
N GLY A 59 4.52 -1.41 -4.42
CA GLY A 59 4.43 -0.47 -3.31
C GLY A 59 3.00 -0.25 -2.83
N LYS A 60 2.03 -0.09 -3.75
CA LYS A 60 0.62 0.02 -3.38
C LYS A 60 0.12 -1.23 -2.67
N ALA A 61 0.53 -2.42 -3.12
CA ALA A 61 0.14 -3.69 -2.50
C ALA A 61 0.65 -3.85 -1.07
N THR A 62 1.74 -3.16 -0.68
CA THR A 62 2.22 -3.13 0.71
C THR A 62 1.55 -2.04 1.55
N GLY A 63 0.50 -1.38 1.03
CA GLY A 63 -0.20 -0.30 1.72
C GLY A 63 0.51 1.06 1.66
N LEU A 64 1.56 1.22 0.85
CA LEU A 64 2.16 2.54 0.64
C LEU A 64 1.24 3.41 -0.22
N GLY A 65 1.02 4.64 0.23
CA GLY A 65 0.41 5.68 -0.58
C GLY A 65 1.34 6.16 -1.70
N LEU A 66 0.76 6.78 -2.74
CA LEU A 66 1.53 7.35 -3.86
C LEU A 66 2.62 8.34 -3.43
N PRO A 67 2.43 9.21 -2.40
CA PRO A 67 3.50 10.09 -1.92
C PRO A 67 4.72 9.33 -1.39
N ALA A 68 4.50 8.25 -0.63
CA ALA A 68 5.58 7.42 -0.09
C ALA A 68 6.30 6.65 -1.21
N ILE A 69 5.55 6.10 -2.17
CA ILE A 69 6.14 5.46 -3.36
C ILE A 69 6.98 6.48 -4.14
N ARG A 70 6.50 7.72 -4.29
CA ARG A 70 7.25 8.78 -4.98
C ARG A 70 8.57 9.04 -4.27
N ALA A 71 8.53 9.23 -2.95
CA ALA A 71 9.73 9.40 -2.14
C ALA A 71 10.72 8.23 -2.29
N LEU A 72 10.24 6.98 -2.29
CA LEU A 72 11.09 5.80 -2.51
C LEU A 72 11.76 5.79 -3.89
N THR A 73 11.01 6.16 -4.92
CA THR A 73 11.52 6.14 -6.30
C THR A 73 12.39 7.33 -6.68
N GLN A 74 12.32 8.43 -5.91
CA GLN A 74 13.09 9.66 -6.14
C GLN A 74 14.28 9.78 -5.17
N ALA A 75 14.30 8.99 -4.10
CA ALA A 75 15.39 8.99 -3.12
C ALA A 75 16.73 8.62 -3.78
N GLY A 76 17.64 9.59 -3.81
CA GLY A 76 18.97 9.44 -4.38
C GLY A 76 19.91 8.60 -3.51
N ARG A 77 19.54 8.36 -2.24
CA ARG A 77 20.37 7.62 -1.27
C ARG A 77 19.61 6.46 -0.64
N VAL A 78 20.35 5.39 -0.32
CA VAL A 78 19.81 4.20 0.37
C VAL A 78 19.17 4.59 1.70
N ALA A 79 19.80 5.48 2.48
CA ALA A 79 19.30 5.90 3.79
C ALA A 79 17.91 6.56 3.74
N GLU A 80 17.65 7.40 2.74
CA GLU A 80 16.34 8.04 2.54
C GLU A 80 15.26 7.00 2.23
N ARG A 81 15.57 6.02 1.36
CA ARG A 81 14.65 4.92 1.06
C ARG A 81 14.35 4.08 2.29
N SER A 82 15.38 3.72 3.04
CA SER A 82 15.24 2.90 4.25
C SER A 82 14.38 3.59 5.30
N GLU A 83 14.47 4.91 5.44
CA GLU A 83 13.64 5.66 6.39
C GLU A 83 12.15 5.60 6.04
N VAL A 84 11.79 5.82 4.76
CA VAL A 84 10.39 5.71 4.31
C VAL A 84 9.84 4.30 4.54
N LEU A 85 10.63 3.27 4.24
CA LEU A 85 10.23 1.87 4.46
C LEU A 85 10.07 1.55 5.95
N ARG A 86 11.01 1.96 6.81
CA ARG A 86 10.93 1.73 8.26
C ARG A 86 9.70 2.38 8.88
N ARG A 87 9.36 3.61 8.45
CA ARG A 87 8.14 4.27 8.90
C ARG A 87 6.89 3.47 8.54
N GLN A 88 6.81 2.98 7.30
CA GLN A 88 5.68 2.16 6.87
C GLN A 88 5.62 0.85 7.68
N ILE A 89 6.76 0.18 7.89
CA ILE A 89 6.84 -1.04 8.70
C ILE A 89 6.31 -0.78 10.11
N ALA A 90 6.77 0.29 10.78
CA ALA A 90 6.31 0.63 12.13
C ALA A 90 4.80 0.89 12.19
N MET A 91 4.23 1.57 11.19
CA MET A 91 2.78 1.79 11.10
C MET A 91 2.02 0.47 10.91
N GLN A 92 2.52 -0.43 10.06
CA GLN A 92 1.91 -1.74 9.83
C GLN A 92 2.00 -2.63 11.07
N GLU A 93 3.14 -2.67 11.75
CA GLU A 93 3.32 -3.41 12.99
C GLU A 93 2.40 -2.90 14.10
N ALA A 94 2.19 -1.59 14.20
CA ALA A 94 1.21 -1.02 15.12
C ALA A 94 -0.21 -1.52 14.79
N GLN A 95 -0.61 -1.46 13.52
CA GLN A 95 -1.92 -1.95 13.09
C GLN A 95 -2.09 -3.47 13.36
N ILE A 96 -1.05 -4.27 13.12
CA ILE A 96 -1.07 -5.71 13.38
C ILE A 96 -1.26 -5.98 14.87
N ARG A 97 -0.56 -5.25 15.75
CA ARG A 97 -0.72 -5.41 17.20
C ARG A 97 -2.17 -5.15 17.63
N GLU A 98 -2.76 -4.06 17.15
CA GLU A 98 -4.14 -3.70 17.48
C GLU A 98 -5.15 -4.72 16.95
N LEU A 99 -5.02 -5.15 15.69
CA LEU A 99 -5.88 -6.19 15.13
C LEU A 99 -5.72 -7.53 15.85
N THR A 100 -4.51 -7.85 16.32
CA THR A 100 -4.25 -9.07 17.08
C THR A 100 -4.94 -9.05 18.44
N LYS A 101 -4.88 -7.92 19.16
CA LYS A 101 -5.62 -7.71 20.41
C LYS A 101 -7.11 -7.88 20.19
N SER A 102 -7.67 -7.14 19.23
CA SER A 102 -9.10 -7.21 18.89
C SER A 102 -9.54 -8.64 18.53
N ALA A 103 -8.78 -9.34 17.69
CA ALA A 103 -9.10 -10.70 17.30
C ALA A 103 -9.02 -11.70 18.48
N ALA A 104 -8.14 -11.48 19.45
CA ALA A 104 -8.07 -12.30 20.66
C ALA A 104 -9.37 -12.20 21.49
N LEU A 105 -9.91 -10.98 21.61
CA LEU A 105 -11.16 -10.76 22.34
C LEU A 105 -12.36 -11.37 21.61
N LEU A 106 -12.45 -11.18 20.29
CA LEU A 106 -13.51 -11.79 19.47
C LEU A 106 -13.47 -13.32 19.56
N ARG A 107 -12.28 -13.92 19.56
CA ARG A 107 -12.13 -15.38 19.76
C ARG A 107 -12.58 -15.82 21.15
N CYS A 108 -12.24 -15.07 22.20
CA CYS A 108 -12.68 -15.41 23.55
C CYS A 108 -14.21 -15.34 23.66
N ALA A 109 -14.83 -14.27 23.15
CA ALA A 109 -16.28 -14.12 23.13
C ALA A 109 -16.96 -15.24 22.33
N ALA A 110 -16.42 -15.60 21.16
CA ALA A 110 -16.97 -16.67 20.33
C ALA A 110 -16.82 -18.07 20.93
N GLY A 111 -15.82 -18.30 21.77
CA GLY A 111 -15.60 -19.57 22.49
C GLY A 111 -16.25 -19.62 23.88
N CYS A 112 -16.97 -18.57 24.28
CA CYS A 112 -17.57 -18.48 25.60
C CYS A 112 -18.83 -19.35 25.69
N THR A 113 -19.00 -20.06 26.81
CA THR A 113 -20.20 -20.86 27.09
C THR A 113 -21.20 -20.14 28.01
N HIS A 114 -20.99 -18.87 28.35
CA HIS A 114 -21.93 -18.09 29.15
C HIS A 114 -23.05 -17.56 28.24
N ASP A 115 -24.31 -17.75 28.64
CA ASP A 115 -25.47 -17.20 27.92
C ASP A 115 -25.46 -15.66 27.92
N ASP A 116 -24.90 -15.07 28.98
CA ASP A 116 -24.60 -13.63 29.07
C ASP A 116 -23.07 -13.41 29.08
N PRO A 117 -22.50 -12.81 28.01
CA PRO A 117 -21.07 -12.51 27.93
C PRO A 117 -20.56 -11.62 29.07
N SER A 118 -21.41 -10.79 29.69
CA SER A 118 -21.02 -9.94 30.83
C SER A 118 -20.64 -10.76 32.07
N GLN A 119 -21.05 -12.02 32.14
CA GLN A 119 -20.68 -12.92 33.24
C GLN A 119 -19.28 -13.51 33.05
N CYS A 120 -18.74 -13.49 31.83
CA CYS A 120 -17.40 -13.97 31.54
C CYS A 120 -16.35 -13.04 32.15
N ALA A 121 -15.45 -13.58 32.98
CA ALA A 121 -14.39 -12.80 33.63
C ALA A 121 -13.47 -12.11 32.62
N HIS A 122 -13.22 -12.72 31.45
CA HIS A 122 -12.40 -12.13 30.40
C HIS A 122 -13.10 -10.95 29.73
N VAL A 123 -14.40 -11.09 29.43
CA VAL A 123 -15.21 -10.00 28.85
C VAL A 123 -15.32 -8.83 29.83
N ARG A 124 -15.50 -9.10 31.13
CA ARG A 124 -15.48 -8.02 32.15
C ARG A 124 -14.15 -7.29 32.18
N ALA A 125 -13.04 -8.02 32.23
CA ALA A 125 -11.70 -7.40 32.21
C ALA A 125 -11.47 -6.52 30.98
N VAL A 126 -12.06 -6.89 29.83
CA VAL A 126 -12.04 -6.08 28.60
C VAL A 126 -12.93 -4.85 28.70
N LEU A 127 -14.15 -5.00 29.21
CA LEU A 127 -15.10 -3.89 29.35
C LEU A 127 -14.63 -2.85 30.38
N ASP A 128 -13.91 -3.30 31.40
CA ASP A 128 -13.31 -2.45 32.44
C ASP A 128 -12.03 -1.75 31.95
N ALA A 129 -11.42 -2.23 30.86
CA ALA A 129 -10.26 -1.58 30.26
C ALA A 129 -10.68 -0.31 29.52
N PRO A 130 -10.03 0.83 29.75
CA PRO A 130 -10.35 2.06 29.04
C PRO A 130 -10.03 1.89 27.55
N LEU A 131 -10.91 2.41 26.70
CA LEU A 131 -10.59 2.61 25.29
C LEU A 131 -9.54 3.72 25.15
N ASP A 132 -8.61 3.56 24.22
CA ASP A 132 -7.67 4.62 23.87
C ASP A 132 -8.38 5.80 23.16
N GLU A 133 -7.66 6.90 22.92
CA GLU A 133 -8.22 8.11 22.29
C GLU A 133 -8.82 7.87 20.89
N ALA A 134 -8.52 6.74 20.26
CA ALA A 134 -9.06 6.34 18.96
C ALA A 134 -10.13 5.24 19.08
N GLY A 135 -10.64 4.97 20.29
CA GLY A 135 -11.67 3.98 20.54
C GLY A 135 -11.20 2.53 20.44
N ARG A 136 -9.89 2.26 20.53
CA ARG A 136 -9.31 0.91 20.48
C ARG A 136 -9.05 0.37 21.88
N LEU A 137 -8.88 -0.93 21.96
CA LEU A 137 -8.63 -1.67 23.20
C LEU A 137 -7.20 -1.37 23.69
N GLY A 138 -7.09 -0.80 24.89
CA GLY A 138 -5.80 -0.55 25.57
C GLY A 138 -4.91 -1.77 25.66
#